data_AF-A0A210PIC8-F1
#
_entry.id   AF-A0A210PIC8-F1
#
_cell.length_a   1.000
_cell.length_b   1.000
_cell.length_c   1.000
_cell.angle_alpha   90.00
_cell.angle_beta   90.00
_cell.angle_gamma   90.00
#
_symmetry.space_group_name_H-M   'P 1'
#
loop_
_entity.id
_entity.type
_entity.pdbx_description
1 polymer ?
#
loop_
_entity_poly.entity_id
_entity_poly.type
_entity_poly.pdbx_seq_one_letter_code
_entity_poly.pdbx_strand_id
1 'polypeptide(L)'
;MYVGSNGTKCNEELVRKAREEFRKIIEELYGNKLSASSKTLYPTILEYIQYRLDQVVETLPDNDRNEFKDICRTLTKVEEENHGAALEDVSVFIPDSITPGNNISLTGGYSALISRLAHTVTDKRIHLKTEVINIDYTNPEEVNVLCESENGAIMYTADHVIVTISLGVLKNDHQILFNPGLPFEKIASISKLGYGTASKIILRYKTPFWSQHEGMKLVWRNDTTESNTNLPSWAKCLYTFNAMAANPYTLDVWLCGEEGKEIETIPNDVIALVLTTVLRQFLNDPTIPEPDSILKTSWFSNRQFRGSYSYIRVGSTVEDVRILAMPLVAKDNKPVLLFAGEATDIDYLASTHGSLNSGIREANRLLMRQMNTFISHVKPC
;
A
#
# COMPACT_ATOMS: atom_id res chain seq x y z
N MET A 1 -2.37 8.98 -22.16
CA MET A 1 -3.56 9.60 -22.80
C MET A 1 -4.77 9.47 -21.89
N TYR A 2 -5.78 10.34 -22.01
CA TYR A 2 -7.08 10.21 -21.34
C TYR A 2 -8.15 9.87 -22.37
N VAL A 3 -8.94 8.83 -22.11
CA VAL A 3 -9.90 8.29 -23.07
C VAL A 3 -11.21 7.98 -22.37
N GLY A 4 -12.32 8.40 -22.97
CA GLY A 4 -13.66 8.17 -22.47
C GLY A 4 -14.15 6.75 -22.74
N SER A 5 -15.07 6.27 -21.90
CA SER A 5 -15.74 4.96 -22.07
C SER A 5 -16.55 4.83 -23.37
N ASN A 6 -16.76 5.93 -24.09
CA ASN A 6 -17.40 5.98 -25.40
C ASN A 6 -16.40 5.91 -26.58
N GLY A 7 -15.11 5.64 -26.31
CA GLY A 7 -14.09 5.51 -27.35
C GLY A 7 -13.51 6.83 -27.85
N THR A 8 -13.86 7.97 -27.23
CA THR A 8 -13.38 9.30 -27.64
C THR A 8 -12.29 9.83 -26.71
N LYS A 9 -11.30 10.54 -27.26
CA LYS A 9 -10.30 11.23 -26.44
C LYS A 9 -10.95 12.35 -25.62
N CYS A 10 -10.49 12.52 -24.39
CA CYS A 10 -10.91 13.66 -23.58
C CYS A 10 -10.33 14.98 -24.10
N ASN A 11 -11.03 16.10 -23.85
CA ASN A 11 -10.52 17.43 -24.17
C ASN A 11 -9.17 17.68 -23.48
N GLU A 12 -8.11 17.92 -24.26
CA GLU A 12 -6.73 18.03 -23.74
C GLU A 12 -6.53 19.22 -22.79
N GLU A 13 -7.19 20.35 -23.06
CA GLU A 13 -7.11 21.54 -22.20
C GLU A 13 -7.83 21.30 -20.88
N LEU A 14 -8.97 20.60 -20.92
CA LEU A 14 -9.71 20.23 -19.72
C LEU A 14 -8.94 19.21 -18.88
N VAL A 15 -8.29 18.23 -19.51
CA VAL A 15 -7.38 17.28 -18.85
C VAL A 15 -6.22 18.02 -18.17
N ARG A 16 -5.60 18.99 -18.86
CA ARG A 16 -4.51 19.81 -18.29
C ARG A 16 -4.99 20.57 -17.06
N LYS A 17 -6.16 21.21 -17.14
CA LYS A 17 -6.77 21.93 -16.02
C LYS A 17 -7.10 21.00 -14.85
N ALA A 18 -7.76 19.86 -15.12
CA ALA A 18 -8.10 18.87 -14.09
C ALA A 18 -6.85 18.36 -13.35
N ARG A 19 -5.78 18.02 -14.08
CA ARG A 19 -4.51 17.60 -13.47
C ARG A 19 -3.89 18.70 -12.62
N GLU A 20 -3.92 19.95 -13.07
CA GLU A 20 -3.36 21.08 -12.34
C GLU A 20 -4.13 21.34 -11.03
N GLU A 21 -5.46 21.37 -11.10
CA GLU A 21 -6.31 21.57 -9.92
C GLU A 21 -6.22 20.40 -8.95
N PHE A 22 -6.25 19.17 -9.46
CA PHE A 22 -6.06 17.99 -8.62
C PHE A 22 -4.70 18.00 -7.91
N ARG A 23 -3.62 18.37 -8.62
CA ARG A 23 -2.29 18.52 -8.00
C ARG A 23 -2.31 19.55 -6.85
N LYS A 24 -3.00 20.69 -7.02
CA LYS A 24 -3.12 21.69 -5.94
C LYS A 24 -3.83 21.10 -4.71
N ILE A 25 -4.89 20.31 -4.91
CA ILE A 25 -5.64 19.65 -3.83
C ILE A 25 -4.74 18.65 -3.08
N ILE A 26 -3.99 17.83 -3.81
CA ILE A 26 -3.01 16.88 -3.25
C ILE A 26 -1.92 17.64 -2.47
N GLU A 27 -1.38 18.73 -3.01
CA GLU A 27 -0.38 19.55 -2.31
C GLU A 27 -0.91 20.21 -1.03
N GLU A 28 -2.21 20.44 -0.91
CA GLU A 28 -2.81 20.94 0.32
C GLU A 28 -2.95 19.84 1.36
N LEU A 29 -3.47 18.67 0.95
CA LEU A 29 -3.61 17.47 1.78
C LEU A 29 -2.28 17.06 2.41
N TYR A 30 -1.25 16.88 1.59
CA TYR A 30 0.04 16.37 2.04
C TYR A 30 1.01 17.48 2.50
N GLY A 31 0.77 18.74 2.12
CA GLY A 31 1.64 19.86 2.47
C GLY A 31 1.34 20.52 3.82
N ASN A 32 0.55 19.86 4.68
CA ASN A 32 0.07 20.39 5.97
C ASN A 32 -0.59 21.78 5.88
N LYS A 33 -1.30 22.04 4.77
CA LYS A 33 -2.00 23.32 4.54
C LYS A 33 -3.44 23.32 5.06
N LEU A 34 -3.95 22.16 5.50
CA LEU A 34 -5.31 22.04 6.01
C LEU A 34 -5.40 22.57 7.44
N SER A 35 -6.34 23.51 7.65
CA SER A 35 -6.70 23.98 8.98
C SER A 35 -7.33 22.87 9.82
N ALA A 36 -7.23 22.97 11.16
CA ALA A 36 -7.86 22.01 12.06
C ALA A 36 -9.38 21.91 11.85
N SER A 37 -10.05 23.03 11.56
CA SER A 37 -11.50 23.03 11.25
C SER A 37 -11.81 22.30 9.95
N SER A 38 -10.97 22.46 8.92
CA SER A 38 -11.11 21.71 7.66
C SER A 38 -10.96 20.21 7.89
N LYS A 39 -9.98 19.78 8.69
CA LYS A 39 -9.77 18.36 8.98
C LYS A 39 -10.93 17.74 9.79
N THR A 40 -11.60 18.53 10.63
CA THR A 40 -12.80 18.09 11.34
C THR A 40 -14.04 18.00 10.45
N LEU A 41 -14.20 18.95 9.52
CA LEU A 41 -15.37 19.00 8.63
C LEU A 41 -15.30 17.94 7.52
N TYR A 42 -14.09 17.62 7.05
CA TYR A 42 -13.82 16.64 6.00
C TYR A 42 -12.77 15.65 6.52
N PRO A 43 -13.16 14.68 7.38
CA PRO A 43 -12.23 13.78 8.03
C PRO A 43 -11.55 12.78 7.08
N THR A 44 -12.08 12.56 5.88
CA THR A 44 -11.51 11.65 4.88
C THR A 44 -10.85 12.38 3.72
N ILE A 45 -9.85 11.73 3.10
CA ILE A 45 -9.23 12.25 1.88
C ILE A 45 -10.28 12.42 0.78
N LEU A 46 -11.24 11.48 0.65
CA LEU A 46 -12.29 11.57 -0.36
C LEU A 46 -13.18 12.80 -0.17
N GLU A 47 -13.67 13.03 1.04
CA GLU A 47 -14.55 14.17 1.35
C GLU A 47 -13.84 15.50 1.06
N TYR A 48 -12.56 15.62 1.42
CA TYR A 48 -11.81 16.84 1.15
C TYR A 48 -11.57 17.06 -0.35
N ILE A 49 -11.22 16.01 -1.09
CA ILE A 49 -11.08 16.07 -2.55
C ILE A 49 -12.40 16.50 -3.19
N GLN A 50 -13.52 15.88 -2.80
CA GLN A 50 -14.84 16.20 -3.34
C GLN A 50 -15.23 17.65 -3.06
N TYR A 51 -15.09 18.10 -1.80
CA TYR A 51 -15.34 19.49 -1.41
C TYR A 51 -14.56 20.48 -2.29
N ARG A 52 -13.28 20.23 -2.53
CA ARG A 52 -12.43 21.12 -3.33
C ARG A 52 -12.75 21.06 -4.82
N LEU A 53 -13.06 19.88 -5.34
CA LEU A 53 -13.45 19.73 -6.73
C LEU A 53 -14.80 20.40 -7.04
N ASP A 54 -15.77 20.36 -6.12
CA ASP A 54 -17.06 21.02 -6.30
C ASP A 54 -16.90 22.54 -6.44
N GLN A 55 -16.02 23.16 -5.65
CA GLN A 55 -15.68 24.58 -5.79
C GLN A 55 -15.08 24.91 -7.15
N VAL A 56 -14.18 24.06 -7.65
CA VAL A 56 -13.57 24.26 -8.98
C VAL A 56 -14.62 24.13 -10.07
N VAL A 57 -15.50 23.12 -9.99
CA VAL A 57 -16.57 22.86 -10.96
C VAL A 57 -17.51 24.05 -11.09
N GLU A 58 -17.86 24.72 -9.99
CA GLU A 58 -18.73 25.90 -10.02
C GLU A 58 -18.17 27.04 -10.89
N THR A 59 -16.84 27.13 -11.01
CA THR A 59 -16.15 28.12 -11.85
C THR A 59 -16.07 27.76 -13.33
N LEU A 60 -16.45 26.53 -13.71
CA LEU A 60 -16.36 26.03 -15.08
C LEU A 60 -17.63 26.35 -15.90
N PRO A 61 -17.50 26.54 -17.22
CA PRO A 61 -18.64 26.55 -18.14
C PRO A 61 -19.45 25.24 -18.02
N ASP A 62 -20.77 25.32 -18.13
CA ASP A 62 -21.66 24.16 -17.94
C ASP A 62 -21.29 22.95 -18.81
N ASN A 63 -20.90 23.20 -20.06
CA ASN A 63 -20.50 22.15 -21.01
C ASN A 63 -19.24 21.38 -20.59
N ASP A 64 -18.37 21.98 -19.77
CA ASP A 64 -17.11 21.38 -19.33
C ASP A 64 -17.27 20.60 -18.01
N ARG A 65 -18.31 20.90 -17.22
CA ARG A 65 -18.46 20.41 -15.84
C ARG A 65 -18.48 18.88 -15.75
N ASN A 66 -19.21 18.21 -16.63
CA ASN A 66 -19.36 16.74 -16.57
C ASN A 66 -18.05 16.03 -16.90
N GLU A 67 -17.41 16.40 -18.02
CA GLU A 67 -16.15 15.79 -18.42
C GLU A 67 -15.04 16.09 -17.39
N PHE A 68 -15.01 17.30 -16.82
CA PHE A 68 -14.08 17.64 -15.74
C PHE A 68 -14.28 16.74 -14.52
N LYS A 69 -15.52 16.54 -14.08
CA LYS A 69 -15.86 15.63 -12.96
C LYS A 69 -15.42 14.20 -13.24
N ASP A 70 -15.64 13.69 -14.44
CA ASP A 70 -15.26 12.32 -14.81
C ASP A 70 -13.74 12.13 -14.87
N ILE A 71 -13.00 13.13 -15.39
CA ILE A 71 -11.53 13.15 -15.34
C ILE A 71 -11.04 13.18 -13.89
N CYS A 72 -11.61 14.04 -13.05
CA CYS A 72 -11.19 14.12 -11.65
C CYS A 72 -11.55 12.85 -10.86
N ARG A 73 -12.68 12.18 -11.15
CA ARG A 73 -12.99 10.86 -10.56
C ARG A 73 -11.91 9.84 -10.90
N THR A 74 -11.41 9.86 -12.14
CA THR A 74 -10.29 9.01 -12.57
C THR A 74 -9.04 9.32 -11.75
N LEU A 75 -8.71 10.60 -11.56
CA LEU A 75 -7.57 11.03 -10.74
C LEU A 75 -7.71 10.63 -9.26
N THR A 76 -8.89 10.80 -8.66
CA THR A 76 -9.20 10.34 -7.30
C THR A 76 -8.98 8.84 -7.16
N LYS A 77 -9.30 8.06 -8.18
CA LYS A 77 -9.08 6.61 -8.16
C LYS A 77 -7.62 6.22 -8.33
N VAL A 78 -6.82 6.99 -9.07
CA VAL A 78 -5.35 6.83 -9.05
C VAL A 78 -4.79 7.10 -7.66
N GLU A 79 -5.37 8.04 -6.91
CA GLU A 79 -4.92 8.35 -5.55
C GLU A 79 -5.19 7.20 -4.55
N GLU A 80 -6.23 6.37 -4.77
CA GLU A 80 -6.43 5.14 -3.98
C GLU A 80 -5.24 4.18 -4.09
N GLU A 81 -4.53 4.17 -5.22
CA GLU A 81 -3.33 3.35 -5.43
C GLU A 81 -2.24 3.69 -4.40
N ASN A 82 -2.12 4.94 -3.96
CA ASN A 82 -1.12 5.36 -2.97
C ASN A 82 -1.40 4.82 -1.56
N HIS A 83 -2.67 4.54 -1.23
CA HIS A 83 -3.09 4.06 0.09
C HIS A 83 -3.48 2.58 0.10
N GLY A 84 -3.68 1.98 -1.08
CA GLY A 84 -4.18 0.62 -1.23
C GLY A 84 -5.58 0.45 -0.66
N ALA A 85 -6.34 1.53 -0.50
CA ALA A 85 -7.63 1.55 0.16
C ALA A 85 -8.55 2.61 -0.47
N ALA A 86 -9.86 2.45 -0.28
CA ALA A 86 -10.83 3.47 -0.67
C ALA A 86 -10.59 4.75 0.13
N LEU A 87 -10.58 5.91 -0.53
CA LEU A 87 -10.25 7.18 0.14
C LEU A 87 -11.29 7.64 1.17
N GLU A 88 -12.47 7.02 1.19
CA GLU A 88 -13.49 7.20 2.23
C GLU A 88 -13.10 6.57 3.58
N ASP A 89 -12.15 5.63 3.58
CA ASP A 89 -11.60 5.07 4.82
C ASP A 89 -10.32 5.77 5.26
N VAL A 90 -9.67 6.52 4.37
CA VAL A 90 -8.36 7.14 4.63
C VAL A 90 -8.56 8.52 5.26
N SER A 91 -7.96 8.70 6.42
CA SER A 91 -7.99 9.95 7.19
C SER A 91 -7.21 11.07 6.51
N VAL A 92 -7.68 12.32 6.62
CA VAL A 92 -6.87 13.52 6.26
C VAL A 92 -5.76 13.83 7.29
N PHE A 93 -5.77 13.16 8.45
CA PHE A 93 -4.75 13.29 9.48
C PHE A 93 -3.57 12.37 9.21
N ILE A 94 -2.90 12.61 8.08
CA ILE A 94 -1.71 11.88 7.62
C ILE A 94 -0.42 12.49 8.18
N PRO A 95 0.68 11.72 8.24
CA PRO A 95 2.00 12.23 8.62
C PRO A 95 2.51 13.33 7.68
N ASP A 96 3.31 14.25 8.21
CA ASP A 96 3.81 15.46 7.51
C ASP A 96 5.02 15.20 6.59
N SER A 97 5.38 13.94 6.35
CA SER A 97 6.67 13.56 5.78
C SER A 97 6.57 13.33 4.27
N ILE A 98 7.06 14.31 3.51
CA ILE A 98 7.25 14.21 2.06
C ILE A 98 8.74 14.03 1.77
N THR A 99 9.11 12.98 1.03
CA THR A 99 10.47 12.86 0.49
C THR A 99 10.62 13.83 -0.70
N PRO A 100 11.56 14.80 -0.65
CA PRO A 100 11.78 15.69 -1.77
C PRO A 100 12.42 14.95 -2.95
N GLY A 101 12.08 15.37 -4.18
CA GLY A 101 12.64 14.82 -5.41
C GLY A 101 11.62 14.03 -6.24
N ASN A 102 12.10 13.43 -7.34
CA ASN A 102 11.26 12.65 -8.25
C ASN A 102 11.24 11.17 -7.87
N ASN A 103 10.11 10.50 -8.13
CA ASN A 103 10.00 9.05 -8.03
C ASN A 103 10.89 8.39 -9.09
N ILE A 104 11.68 7.39 -8.68
CA ILE A 104 12.60 6.66 -9.57
C ILE A 104 12.22 5.18 -9.56
N SER A 105 12.08 4.60 -10.75
CA SER A 105 11.97 3.15 -10.91
C SER A 105 13.36 2.52 -10.95
N LEU A 106 13.56 1.45 -10.19
CA LEU A 106 14.82 0.71 -10.16
C LEU A 106 14.91 -0.27 -11.35
N THR A 107 15.82 0.01 -12.28
CA THR A 107 16.16 -0.91 -13.37
C THR A 107 16.70 -2.22 -12.80
N GLY A 108 16.13 -3.36 -13.21
CA GLY A 108 16.46 -4.68 -12.66
C GLY A 108 15.53 -5.16 -11.53
N GLY A 109 14.58 -4.32 -11.10
CA GLY A 109 13.58 -4.68 -10.10
C GLY A 109 14.04 -4.48 -8.65
N TYR A 110 13.08 -4.24 -7.76
CA TYR A 110 13.35 -3.93 -6.34
C TYR A 110 14.01 -5.10 -5.59
N SER A 111 13.82 -6.34 -6.06
CA SER A 111 14.42 -7.54 -5.45
C SER A 111 15.95 -7.48 -5.39
N ALA A 112 16.62 -6.79 -6.32
CA ALA A 112 18.07 -6.65 -6.33
C ALA A 112 18.61 -5.99 -5.04
N LEU A 113 17.87 -5.01 -4.49
CA LEU A 113 18.23 -4.38 -3.21
C LEU A 113 18.10 -5.36 -2.05
N ILE A 114 17.00 -6.12 -2.01
CA ILE A 114 16.74 -7.10 -0.95
C ILE A 114 17.78 -8.23 -1.00
N SER A 115 18.10 -8.75 -2.19
CA SER A 115 19.16 -9.74 -2.37
C SER A 115 20.52 -9.22 -1.92
N ARG A 116 20.82 -7.95 -2.21
CA ARG A 116 22.08 -7.32 -1.76
C ARG A 116 22.16 -7.22 -0.24
N LEU A 117 21.07 -6.84 0.43
CA LEU A 117 21.00 -6.80 1.90
C LEU A 117 21.07 -8.21 2.50
N ALA A 118 20.37 -9.19 1.92
CA ALA A 118 20.42 -10.56 2.39
C ALA A 118 21.85 -11.13 2.37
N HIS A 119 22.64 -10.85 1.32
CA HIS A 119 24.02 -11.31 1.21
C HIS A 119 24.98 -10.72 2.27
N THR A 120 24.63 -9.63 2.97
CA THR A 120 25.46 -9.12 4.08
C THR A 120 25.26 -9.91 5.36
N VAL A 121 24.17 -10.66 5.46
CA VAL A 121 23.88 -11.60 6.53
C VAL A 121 24.32 -12.98 6.05
N THR A 122 25.15 -13.69 6.82
CA THR A 122 25.59 -15.04 6.41
C THR A 122 24.41 -15.98 6.20
N ASP A 123 24.41 -16.80 5.15
CA ASP A 123 23.31 -17.71 4.77
C ASP A 123 22.76 -18.56 5.94
N LYS A 124 23.60 -18.88 6.93
CA LYS A 124 23.21 -19.66 8.13
C LYS A 124 22.29 -18.93 9.12
N ARG A 125 21.99 -17.65 8.93
CA ARG A 125 21.11 -16.86 9.82
C ARG A 125 19.75 -16.54 9.19
N ILE A 126 19.57 -16.83 7.90
CA ILE A 126 18.29 -16.64 7.20
C ILE A 126 17.66 -18.01 7.00
N HIS A 127 16.59 -18.28 7.73
CA HIS A 127 15.86 -19.55 7.65
C HIS A 127 14.59 -19.35 6.80
N LEU A 128 14.69 -19.64 5.50
CA LEU A 128 13.53 -19.63 4.61
C LEU A 128 12.62 -20.83 4.88
N LYS A 129 11.37 -20.77 4.42
CA LYS A 129 10.36 -21.84 4.61
C LYS A 129 10.21 -22.26 6.08
N THR A 130 10.35 -21.29 6.98
CA THR A 130 10.27 -21.47 8.42
C THR A 130 9.25 -20.46 8.92
N GLU A 131 8.01 -20.90 9.12
CA GLU A 131 6.89 -20.06 9.55
C GLU A 131 6.88 -19.94 11.07
N VAL A 132 6.80 -18.73 11.61
CA VAL A 132 6.64 -18.52 13.05
C VAL A 132 5.19 -18.81 13.43
N ILE A 133 5.00 -19.75 14.35
CA ILE A 133 3.68 -20.20 14.81
C ILE A 133 3.32 -19.55 16.15
N ASN A 134 4.29 -19.40 17.05
CA ASN A 134 4.09 -18.79 18.36
C ASN A 134 5.39 -18.17 18.90
N ILE A 135 5.25 -17.06 19.62
CA ILE A 135 6.31 -16.37 20.34
C ILE A 135 5.92 -16.39 21.81
N ASP A 136 6.57 -17.26 22.58
CA ASP A 136 6.41 -17.36 24.03
C ASP A 136 7.44 -16.49 24.74
N TYR A 137 6.97 -15.42 25.32
CA TYR A 137 7.75 -14.46 26.11
C TYR A 137 7.28 -14.39 27.57
N THR A 138 6.65 -15.46 28.08
CA THR A 138 6.27 -15.59 29.50
C THR A 138 7.48 -15.46 30.43
N ASN A 139 8.63 -16.00 30.02
CA ASN A 139 9.92 -15.77 30.65
C ASN A 139 10.63 -14.57 29.97
N PRO A 140 10.73 -13.40 30.63
CA PRO A 140 11.41 -12.24 30.04
C PRO A 140 12.93 -12.44 29.88
N GLU A 141 13.52 -13.46 30.50
CA GLU A 141 14.93 -13.76 30.33
C GLU A 141 15.24 -14.54 29.05
N GLU A 142 14.29 -15.33 28.56
CA GLU A 142 14.45 -16.18 27.38
C GLU A 142 13.11 -16.30 26.65
N VAL A 143 13.06 -15.76 25.43
CA VAL A 143 11.91 -15.86 24.53
C VAL A 143 12.05 -17.12 23.69
N ASN A 144 10.99 -17.93 23.65
CA ASN A 144 10.89 -19.15 22.85
C ASN A 144 10.06 -18.88 21.60
N VAL A 145 10.64 -19.08 20.42
CA VAL A 145 9.97 -18.91 19.12
C VAL A 145 9.75 -20.27 18.49
N LEU A 146 8.50 -20.72 18.50
CA LEU A 146 8.07 -21.95 17.84
C LEU A 146 7.83 -21.66 16.36
N CYS A 147 8.50 -22.42 15.51
CA CYS A 147 8.37 -22.37 14.07
C CYS A 147 7.97 -23.72 13.49
N GLU A 148 7.32 -23.70 12.33
CA GLU A 148 7.06 -24.87 11.50
C GLU A 148 7.90 -24.78 10.21
N SER A 149 8.47 -25.90 9.80
CA SER A 149 9.24 -26.04 8.56
C SER A 149 8.86 -27.32 7.83
N GLU A 150 9.35 -27.49 6.60
CA GLU A 150 9.20 -28.74 5.84
C GLU A 150 9.73 -29.99 6.59
N ASN A 151 10.62 -29.80 7.58
CA ASN A 151 11.21 -30.89 8.38
C ASN A 151 10.53 -31.06 9.76
N GLY A 152 9.43 -30.36 10.01
CA GLY A 152 8.70 -30.37 11.28
C GLY A 152 8.93 -29.12 12.13
N ALA A 153 8.49 -29.21 13.40
CA ALA A 153 8.56 -28.10 14.36
C ALA A 153 10.00 -27.81 14.81
N ILE A 154 10.34 -26.53 14.91
CA ILE A 154 11.65 -26.01 15.34
C ILE A 154 11.41 -25.01 16.47
N MET A 155 12.22 -25.08 17.53
CA MET A 155 12.22 -24.09 18.61
C MET A 155 13.51 -23.27 18.55
N TYR A 156 13.38 -21.95 18.51
CA TYR A 156 14.50 -21.02 18.69
C TYR A 156 14.39 -20.33 20.06
N THR A 157 15.51 -20.16 20.76
CA THR A 157 15.58 -19.37 21.99
C THR A 157 16.36 -18.09 21.76
N ALA A 158 15.93 -16.99 22.37
CA ALA A 158 16.59 -15.68 22.23
C ALA A 158 16.36 -14.79 23.45
N ASP A 159 17.32 -13.90 23.75
CA ASP A 159 17.14 -12.86 24.77
C ASP A 159 16.11 -11.80 24.37
N HIS A 160 15.94 -11.59 23.06
CA HIS A 160 15.15 -10.53 22.45
C HIS A 160 14.58 -11.00 21.10
N VAL A 161 13.37 -10.57 20.75
CA VAL A 161 12.77 -10.82 19.43
C VAL A 161 12.35 -9.50 18.78
N ILE A 162 12.82 -9.24 17.56
CA ILE A 162 12.31 -8.16 16.71
C ILE A 162 11.25 -8.75 15.78
N VAL A 163 10.01 -8.31 15.96
CA VAL A 163 8.85 -8.70 15.17
C VAL A 163 8.72 -7.77 13.96
N THR A 164 8.82 -8.34 12.76
CA THR A 164 8.59 -7.64 11.48
C THR A 164 7.42 -8.24 10.70
N ILE A 165 6.50 -8.91 11.41
CA ILE A 165 5.29 -9.50 10.85
C ILE A 165 4.39 -8.37 10.32
N SER A 166 3.77 -8.58 9.15
CA SER A 166 2.92 -7.55 8.54
C SER A 166 1.75 -7.18 9.45
N LEU A 167 1.27 -5.94 9.34
CA LEU A 167 0.09 -5.49 10.10
C LEU A 167 -1.14 -6.35 9.78
N GLY A 168 -1.31 -6.81 8.53
CA GLY A 168 -2.41 -7.71 8.15
C GLY A 168 -2.38 -9.04 8.90
N VAL A 169 -1.20 -9.64 9.06
CA VAL A 169 -1.02 -10.87 9.86
C VAL A 169 -1.24 -10.58 11.33
N LEU A 170 -0.72 -9.48 11.87
CA LEU A 170 -0.99 -9.10 13.26
C LEU A 170 -2.49 -8.91 13.51
N LYS A 171 -3.23 -8.26 12.60
CA LYS A 171 -4.68 -8.11 12.71
C LYS A 171 -5.43 -9.43 12.79
N ASN A 172 -4.99 -10.44 12.04
CA ASN A 172 -5.68 -11.72 11.97
C ASN A 172 -5.24 -12.69 13.09
N ASP A 173 -3.96 -12.71 13.40
CA ASP A 173 -3.31 -13.84 14.07
C ASP A 173 -2.61 -13.44 15.38
N HIS A 174 -2.66 -12.17 15.84
CA HIS A 174 -1.97 -11.76 17.09
C HIS A 174 -2.39 -12.57 18.34
N GLN A 175 -3.58 -13.17 18.34
CA GLN A 175 -4.06 -13.95 19.48
C GLN A 175 -3.37 -15.31 19.60
N ILE A 176 -2.92 -15.88 18.48
CA ILE A 176 -2.23 -17.17 18.43
C ILE A 176 -0.72 -17.01 18.35
N LEU A 177 -0.23 -15.91 17.79
CA LEU A 177 1.19 -15.64 17.59
C LEU A 177 1.94 -15.31 18.88
N PHE A 178 1.26 -14.85 19.93
CA PHE A 178 1.89 -14.31 21.13
C PHE A 178 1.41 -15.03 22.39
N ASN A 179 2.34 -15.52 23.21
CA ASN A 179 2.09 -16.07 24.54
C ASN A 179 2.99 -15.39 25.58
N PRO A 180 2.46 -14.66 26.60
CA PRO A 180 1.06 -14.30 26.77
C PRO A 180 0.55 -13.39 25.64
N GLY A 181 -0.75 -13.10 25.61
CA GLY A 181 -1.31 -12.16 24.63
C GLY A 181 -0.72 -10.75 24.75
N LEU A 182 -0.70 -10.02 23.62
CA LEU A 182 -0.22 -8.63 23.58
C LEU A 182 -1.04 -7.71 24.51
N PRO A 183 -0.46 -6.63 25.05
CA PRO A 183 -1.20 -5.65 25.84
C PRO A 183 -2.35 -5.00 25.08
N PHE A 184 -3.40 -4.61 25.82
CA PHE A 184 -4.62 -4.04 25.26
C PHE A 184 -4.37 -2.85 24.31
N GLU A 185 -3.51 -1.91 24.69
CA GLU A 185 -3.20 -0.73 23.86
C GLU A 185 -2.62 -1.12 22.50
N LYS A 186 -1.74 -2.14 22.46
CA LYS A 186 -1.15 -2.63 21.22
C LYS A 186 -2.18 -3.33 20.34
N ILE A 187 -3.07 -4.13 20.94
CA ILE A 187 -4.21 -4.76 20.23
C ILE A 187 -5.15 -3.68 19.66
N ALA A 188 -5.44 -2.64 20.43
CA ALA A 188 -6.29 -1.55 20.00
C ALA A 188 -5.68 -0.82 18.79
N SER A 189 -4.38 -0.53 18.80
CA SER A 189 -3.69 0.09 17.66
C SER A 189 -3.61 -0.84 16.43
N ILE A 190 -3.33 -2.14 16.63
CA ILE A 190 -3.41 -3.15 15.55
C ILE A 190 -4.81 -3.12 14.90
N SER A 191 -5.87 -3.02 15.70
CA SER A 191 -7.25 -2.98 15.21
C SER A 191 -7.58 -1.68 14.46
N LYS A 192 -7.21 -0.52 15.02
CA LYS A 192 -7.55 0.81 14.46
C LYS A 192 -6.83 1.15 13.16
N LEU A 193 -5.53 0.85 13.06
CA LEU A 193 -4.74 1.16 11.87
C LEU A 193 -5.35 0.49 10.63
N GLY A 194 -5.34 1.18 9.49
CA GLY A 194 -5.78 0.60 8.22
C GLY A 194 -4.74 -0.38 7.67
N TYR A 195 -5.20 -1.42 6.97
CA TYR A 195 -4.31 -2.27 6.17
C TYR A 195 -4.97 -2.56 4.82
N GLY A 196 -4.46 -1.90 3.79
CA GLY A 196 -5.02 -1.88 2.45
C GLY A 196 -4.72 -3.14 1.65
N THR A 197 -5.33 -3.23 0.47
CA THR A 197 -5.04 -4.22 -0.56
C THR A 197 -4.93 -3.50 -1.89
N ALA A 198 -3.77 -3.64 -2.54
CA ALA A 198 -3.48 -3.12 -3.87
C ALA A 198 -3.00 -4.28 -4.75
N SER A 199 -3.93 -4.80 -5.56
CA SER A 199 -3.64 -5.89 -6.49
C SER A 199 -3.14 -5.32 -7.81
N LYS A 200 -1.98 -5.83 -8.25
CA LYS A 200 -1.35 -5.49 -9.51
C LYS A 200 -1.55 -6.62 -10.52
N ILE A 201 -1.98 -6.26 -11.72
CA ILE A 201 -2.08 -7.14 -12.88
C ILE A 201 -1.08 -6.66 -13.92
N ILE A 202 -0.19 -7.55 -14.35
CA ILE A 202 0.83 -7.29 -15.35
C ILE A 202 0.44 -8.02 -16.63
N LEU A 203 0.34 -7.28 -17.72
CA LEU A 203 -0.10 -7.74 -19.02
C LEU A 203 1.05 -7.61 -20.02
N ARG A 204 1.50 -8.73 -20.58
CA ARG A 204 2.53 -8.72 -21.61
C ARG A 204 1.91 -8.92 -22.98
N TYR A 205 2.37 -8.14 -23.96
CA TYR A 205 1.96 -8.25 -25.35
C TYR A 205 3.18 -8.40 -26.26
N LYS A 206 3.03 -9.09 -27.39
CA LYS A 206 4.06 -9.17 -28.45
C LYS A 206 4.34 -7.82 -29.11
N THR A 207 3.28 -7.05 -29.37
CA THR A 207 3.36 -5.76 -30.05
C THR A 207 2.65 -4.71 -29.21
N PRO A 208 3.36 -3.67 -28.73
CA PRO A 208 2.74 -2.58 -27.99
C PRO A 208 1.82 -1.78 -28.90
N PHE A 209 0.53 -1.68 -28.56
CA PHE A 209 -0.43 -0.81 -29.25
C PHE A 209 -0.52 0.60 -28.62
N TRP A 210 0.23 0.84 -27.54
CA TRP A 210 0.23 2.08 -26.74
C TRP A 210 1.56 2.85 -26.83
N SER A 211 2.45 2.51 -27.77
CA SER A 211 3.87 2.93 -27.79
C SER A 211 4.12 4.45 -27.84
N GLN A 212 3.11 5.25 -28.17
CA GLN A 212 3.19 6.72 -28.21
C GLN A 212 2.82 7.39 -26.86
N HIS A 213 2.48 6.60 -25.84
CA HIS A 213 1.95 7.08 -24.58
C HIS A 213 2.57 6.33 -23.39
N GLU A 214 2.70 7.02 -22.26
CA GLU A 214 3.13 6.42 -20.97
C GLU A 214 2.04 5.50 -20.35
N GLY A 215 0.95 5.26 -21.08
CA GLY A 215 -0.22 4.55 -20.63
C GLY A 215 -1.53 5.27 -20.97
N MET A 216 -2.62 4.71 -20.46
CA MET A 216 -3.99 5.15 -20.68
C MET A 216 -4.66 5.41 -19.33
N LYS A 217 -5.33 6.55 -19.21
CA LYS A 217 -6.25 6.88 -18.12
C LYS A 217 -7.67 6.74 -18.67
N LEU A 218 -8.46 5.89 -18.05
CA LEU A 218 -9.80 5.54 -18.49
C LEU A 218 -10.83 6.41 -17.76
N VAL A 219 -11.53 7.25 -18.52
CA VAL A 219 -12.53 8.18 -18.02
C VAL A 219 -13.92 7.60 -18.25
N TRP A 220 -14.49 7.01 -17.20
CA TRP A 220 -15.87 6.51 -17.23
C TRP A 220 -16.85 7.67 -17.27
N ARG A 221 -17.59 7.81 -18.38
CA ARG A 221 -18.62 8.84 -18.56
C ARG A 221 -19.97 8.35 -18.05
N ASN A 222 -20.70 9.24 -17.36
CA ASN A 222 -22.05 8.99 -16.84
C ASN A 222 -23.14 9.10 -17.92
N ASP A 223 -22.82 8.80 -19.18
CA ASP A 223 -23.81 8.88 -20.26
C ASP A 223 -24.97 7.95 -19.91
N THR A 224 -26.17 8.52 -19.85
CA THR A 224 -27.43 7.92 -19.35
C THR A 224 -27.93 6.73 -20.17
N THR A 225 -27.22 6.35 -21.22
CA THR A 225 -27.33 5.00 -21.76
C THR A 225 -26.55 4.10 -20.82
N GLU A 226 -27.26 3.37 -19.95
CA GLU A 226 -26.77 2.13 -19.36
C GLU A 226 -25.85 1.47 -20.38
N SER A 227 -24.55 1.52 -20.13
CA SER A 227 -23.58 1.00 -21.08
C SER A 227 -23.96 -0.46 -21.26
N ASN A 228 -24.40 -0.82 -22.48
CA ASN A 228 -24.76 -2.17 -22.96
C ASN A 228 -23.60 -3.19 -22.85
N THR A 229 -22.63 -2.91 -21.99
CA THR A 229 -21.49 -3.75 -21.71
C THR A 229 -21.85 -4.59 -20.49
N ASN A 230 -22.03 -5.90 -20.71
CA ASN A 230 -22.13 -6.94 -19.67
C ASN A 230 -20.79 -7.11 -18.92
N LEU A 231 -20.18 -6.00 -18.50
CA LEU A 231 -18.93 -5.96 -17.76
C LEU A 231 -19.22 -6.22 -16.28
N PRO A 232 -18.36 -7.00 -15.59
CA PRO A 232 -18.47 -7.17 -14.15
C PRO A 232 -18.23 -5.84 -13.42
N SER A 233 -18.76 -5.72 -12.20
CA SER A 233 -18.69 -4.49 -11.39
C SER A 233 -17.25 -4.00 -11.20
N TRP A 234 -16.31 -4.89 -10.88
CA TRP A 234 -14.91 -4.55 -10.69
C TRP A 234 -14.25 -3.93 -11.93
N ALA A 235 -14.74 -4.23 -13.14
CA ALA A 235 -14.19 -3.65 -14.37
C ALA A 235 -14.46 -2.15 -14.47
N LYS A 236 -15.52 -1.65 -13.83
CA LYS A 236 -15.80 -0.20 -13.74
C LYS A 236 -14.84 0.53 -12.80
N CYS A 237 -14.04 -0.22 -12.02
CA CYS A 237 -12.99 0.30 -11.17
C CYS A 237 -11.62 0.33 -11.86
N LEU A 238 -11.57 0.03 -13.18
CA LEU A 238 -10.37 0.15 -14.00
C LEU A 238 -10.21 1.60 -14.49
N TYR A 239 -9.22 2.31 -13.95
CA TYR A 239 -8.95 3.70 -14.31
C TYR A 239 -7.61 3.90 -15.02
N THR A 240 -6.71 2.93 -14.94
CA THR A 240 -5.35 3.07 -15.44
C THR A 240 -4.85 1.79 -16.13
N PHE A 241 -4.13 1.99 -17.24
CA PHE A 241 -3.24 1.00 -17.83
C PHE A 241 -1.90 1.71 -18.04
N ASN A 242 -0.91 1.41 -17.20
CA ASN A 242 0.37 2.12 -17.20
C ASN A 242 1.40 1.35 -18.02
N ALA A 243 2.12 2.03 -18.91
CA ALA A 243 3.24 1.42 -19.60
C ALA A 243 4.41 1.24 -18.62
N MET A 244 4.94 0.02 -18.53
CA MET A 244 6.09 -0.23 -17.65
C MET A 244 7.36 0.34 -18.27
N ALA A 245 7.96 1.35 -17.64
CA ALA A 245 9.20 1.97 -18.11
C ALA A 245 10.35 0.95 -18.30
N ALA A 246 10.40 -0.08 -17.46
CA ALA A 246 11.42 -1.13 -17.53
C ALA A 246 11.18 -2.16 -18.67
N ASN A 247 9.98 -2.22 -19.25
CA ASN A 247 9.65 -3.16 -20.32
C ASN A 247 8.56 -2.59 -21.25
N PRO A 248 8.89 -2.19 -22.49
CA PRO A 248 7.94 -1.53 -23.39
C PRO A 248 6.80 -2.45 -23.89
N TYR A 249 6.91 -3.76 -23.65
CA TYR A 249 5.92 -4.77 -24.03
C TYR A 249 4.90 -5.07 -22.93
N THR A 250 4.94 -4.30 -21.84
CA THR A 250 4.18 -4.60 -20.64
C THR A 250 3.34 -3.41 -20.19
N LEU A 251 2.06 -3.69 -19.92
CA LEU A 251 1.18 -2.80 -19.18
C LEU A 251 1.00 -3.32 -17.76
N ASP A 252 0.77 -2.40 -16.83
CA ASP A 252 0.21 -2.74 -15.53
C ASP A 252 -1.09 -2.02 -15.21
N VAL A 253 -1.89 -2.68 -14.40
CA VAL A 253 -3.20 -2.23 -13.92
C VAL A 253 -3.26 -2.48 -12.43
N TRP A 254 -3.84 -1.55 -11.69
CA TRP A 254 -4.01 -1.62 -10.25
C TRP A 254 -5.49 -1.61 -9.89
N LEU A 255 -5.87 -2.47 -8.94
CA LEU A 255 -7.16 -2.44 -8.27
C LEU A 255 -6.94 -2.43 -6.76
N CYS A 256 -7.59 -1.51 -6.07
CA CYS A 256 -7.42 -1.31 -4.64
C CYS A 256 -8.70 -1.66 -3.87
N GLY A 257 -8.62 -1.82 -2.56
CA GLY A 257 -9.79 -2.08 -1.72
C GLY A 257 -10.46 -3.43 -2.01
N GLU A 258 -11.79 -3.45 -2.03
CA GLU A 258 -12.57 -4.68 -2.21
C GLU A 258 -12.40 -5.29 -3.61
N GLU A 259 -12.30 -4.46 -4.65
CA GLU A 259 -12.04 -4.93 -6.01
C GLU A 259 -10.65 -5.56 -6.13
N GLY A 260 -9.68 -5.01 -5.39
CA GLY A 260 -8.35 -5.60 -5.26
C GLY A 260 -8.37 -6.99 -4.60
N LYS A 261 -9.34 -7.27 -3.71
CA LYS A 261 -9.53 -8.60 -3.09
C LYS A 261 -10.30 -9.52 -4.03
N GLU A 262 -11.36 -9.03 -4.66
CA GLU A 262 -12.20 -9.78 -5.59
C GLU A 262 -11.36 -10.32 -6.75
N ILE A 263 -10.51 -9.46 -7.35
CA ILE A 263 -9.70 -9.83 -8.51
C ILE A 263 -8.75 -10.99 -8.23
N GLU A 264 -8.26 -11.16 -6.99
CA GLU A 264 -7.38 -12.28 -6.61
C GLU A 264 -8.07 -13.64 -6.81
N THR A 265 -9.40 -13.69 -6.70
CA THR A 265 -10.21 -14.92 -6.84
C THR A 265 -10.55 -15.26 -8.29
N ILE A 266 -10.41 -14.30 -9.21
CA ILE A 266 -10.83 -14.46 -10.60
C ILE A 266 -9.74 -15.14 -11.44
N PRO A 267 -10.07 -16.17 -12.25
CA PRO A 267 -9.13 -16.79 -13.18
C PRO A 267 -8.50 -15.82 -14.19
N ASN A 268 -7.25 -16.06 -14.52
CA ASN A 268 -6.43 -15.18 -15.36
C ASN A 268 -6.97 -15.00 -16.79
N ASP A 269 -7.58 -16.02 -17.37
CA ASP A 269 -8.24 -16.00 -18.68
C ASP A 269 -9.48 -15.09 -18.69
N VAL A 270 -10.29 -15.16 -17.63
CA VAL A 270 -11.45 -14.26 -17.46
C VAL A 270 -10.99 -12.80 -17.33
N ILE A 271 -9.94 -12.56 -16.54
CA ILE A 271 -9.35 -11.22 -16.40
C ILE A 271 -8.84 -10.72 -17.75
N ALA A 272 -8.09 -11.54 -18.49
CA ALA A 272 -7.56 -11.19 -19.81
C ALA A 272 -8.69 -10.78 -20.78
N LEU A 273 -9.78 -11.54 -20.83
CA LEU A 273 -10.94 -11.26 -21.66
C LEU A 273 -11.59 -9.90 -21.28
N VAL A 274 -11.81 -9.66 -19.99
CA VAL A 274 -12.45 -8.43 -19.51
C VAL A 274 -11.57 -7.20 -19.77
N LEU A 275 -10.27 -7.28 -19.44
CA LEU A 275 -9.33 -6.17 -19.69
C LEU A 275 -9.22 -5.86 -21.19
N THR A 276 -9.20 -6.89 -22.04
CA THR A 276 -9.19 -6.71 -23.50
C THR A 276 -10.49 -6.07 -24.00
N THR A 277 -11.65 -6.46 -23.45
CA THR A 277 -12.94 -5.85 -23.78
C THR A 277 -12.96 -4.37 -23.42
N VAL A 278 -12.47 -4.01 -22.24
CA VAL A 278 -12.33 -2.62 -21.79
C VAL A 278 -11.39 -1.85 -22.71
N LEU A 279 -10.22 -2.39 -23.04
CA LEU A 279 -9.27 -1.74 -23.95
C LEU A 279 -9.88 -1.49 -25.35
N ARG A 280 -10.55 -2.49 -25.93
CA ARG A 280 -11.24 -2.36 -27.23
C ARG A 280 -12.31 -1.28 -27.21
N GLN A 281 -13.09 -1.21 -26.12
CA GLN A 281 -14.11 -0.18 -25.93
C GLN A 281 -13.50 1.22 -25.85
N PHE A 282 -12.53 1.42 -24.95
CA PHE A 282 -11.96 2.74 -24.71
C PHE A 282 -11.09 3.24 -25.85
N LEU A 283 -10.39 2.36 -26.55
CA LEU A 283 -9.55 2.75 -27.70
C LEU A 283 -10.31 2.72 -29.03
N ASN A 284 -11.57 2.30 -29.02
CA ASN A 284 -12.39 2.11 -30.21
C ASN A 284 -11.66 1.30 -31.30
N ASP A 285 -10.96 0.25 -30.87
CA ASP A 285 -10.15 -0.60 -31.72
C ASP A 285 -10.45 -2.07 -31.42
N PRO A 286 -11.24 -2.75 -32.27
CA PRO A 286 -11.59 -4.16 -32.07
C PRO A 286 -10.42 -5.12 -32.32
N THR A 287 -9.31 -4.64 -32.89
CA THR A 287 -8.17 -5.48 -33.27
C THR A 287 -7.19 -5.73 -32.12
N ILE A 288 -7.34 -5.01 -31.00
CA ILE A 288 -6.50 -5.21 -29.81
C ILE A 288 -6.55 -6.67 -29.39
N PRO A 289 -5.40 -7.36 -29.32
CA PRO A 289 -5.35 -8.77 -28.94
C PRO A 289 -5.50 -8.93 -27.42
N GLU A 290 -5.78 -10.15 -26.98
CA GLU A 290 -5.56 -10.52 -25.58
C GLU A 290 -4.06 -10.51 -25.25
N PRO A 291 -3.68 -10.29 -23.98
CA PRO A 291 -2.28 -10.38 -23.56
C PRO A 291 -1.73 -11.81 -23.75
N ASP A 292 -0.49 -11.92 -24.21
CA ASP A 292 0.21 -13.19 -24.36
C ASP A 292 0.50 -13.87 -23.01
N SER A 293 0.65 -13.07 -21.96
CA SER A 293 0.77 -13.57 -20.59
C SER A 293 0.28 -12.55 -19.59
N ILE A 294 -0.30 -13.07 -18.51
CA ILE A 294 -0.81 -12.28 -17.38
C ILE A 294 -0.16 -12.77 -16.08
N LEU A 295 0.28 -11.83 -15.25
CA LEU A 295 0.71 -12.08 -13.88
C LEU A 295 -0.13 -11.22 -12.96
N LYS A 296 -0.70 -11.83 -11.91
CA LYS A 296 -1.53 -11.15 -10.92
C LYS A 296 -0.93 -11.36 -9.55
N THR A 297 -0.86 -10.31 -8.74
CA THR A 297 -0.44 -10.41 -7.34
C THR A 297 -1.57 -10.96 -6.46
N SER A 298 -1.20 -11.56 -5.33
CA SER A 298 -2.15 -12.11 -4.35
C SER A 298 -1.80 -11.63 -2.94
N TRP A 299 -1.80 -10.33 -2.72
CA TRP A 299 -1.36 -9.73 -1.45
C TRP A 299 -2.33 -10.01 -0.31
N PHE A 300 -3.63 -9.94 -0.57
CA PHE A 300 -4.67 -10.14 0.44
C PHE A 300 -4.81 -11.60 0.84
N SER A 301 -4.89 -12.51 -0.13
CA SER A 301 -5.04 -13.95 0.12
C SER A 301 -3.76 -14.63 0.60
N ASN A 302 -2.59 -14.01 0.42
CA ASN A 302 -1.33 -14.55 0.95
C ASN A 302 -1.29 -14.44 2.47
N ARG A 303 -1.24 -15.59 3.13
CA ARG A 303 -1.22 -15.72 4.60
C ARG A 303 -0.04 -15.03 5.29
N GLN A 304 1.07 -14.80 4.59
CA GLN A 304 2.24 -14.12 5.14
C GLN A 304 2.15 -12.60 5.12
N PHE A 305 1.16 -12.03 4.42
CA PHE A 305 0.99 -10.58 4.29
C PHE A 305 -0.42 -10.12 4.71
N ARG A 306 -1.47 -10.80 4.24
CA ARG A 306 -2.89 -10.48 4.47
C ARG A 306 -3.27 -9.04 4.10
N GLY A 307 -2.71 -8.57 2.99
CA GLY A 307 -2.87 -7.21 2.49
C GLY A 307 -1.55 -6.67 1.92
N SER A 308 -1.55 -5.39 1.58
CA SER A 308 -0.43 -4.73 0.91
C SER A 308 0.35 -3.84 1.87
N TYR A 309 -0.25 -2.78 2.39
CA TYR A 309 0.43 -1.80 3.25
C TYR A 309 -0.56 -1.05 4.15
N SER A 310 -0.02 -0.46 5.22
CA SER A 310 -0.80 0.25 6.22
C SER A 310 -1.22 1.67 5.80
N TYR A 311 -2.29 2.19 6.40
CA TYR A 311 -2.72 3.58 6.22
C TYR A 311 -3.38 4.10 7.51
N ILE A 312 -3.47 5.42 7.66
CA ILE A 312 -4.23 6.01 8.77
C ILE A 312 -5.71 5.97 8.43
N ARG A 313 -6.43 5.00 9.02
CA ARG A 313 -7.88 4.89 8.87
C ARG A 313 -8.58 6.00 9.65
N VAL A 314 -9.76 6.42 9.21
CA VAL A 314 -10.66 7.24 10.03
C VAL A 314 -10.84 6.60 11.42
N GLY A 315 -10.66 7.40 12.46
CA GLY A 315 -10.68 6.95 13.86
C GLY A 315 -9.35 6.40 14.39
N SER A 316 -8.31 6.31 13.55
CA SER A 316 -6.93 6.07 13.95
C SER A 316 -6.10 7.34 13.85
N THR A 317 -4.94 7.34 14.49
CA THR A 317 -4.00 8.48 14.49
C THR A 317 -2.56 7.99 14.39
N VAL A 318 -1.63 8.92 14.18
CA VAL A 318 -0.18 8.67 14.29
C VAL A 318 0.24 8.09 15.64
N GLU A 319 -0.55 8.28 16.69
CA GLU A 319 -0.28 7.67 17.99
C GLU A 319 -0.49 6.15 17.98
N ASP A 320 -1.40 5.62 17.14
CA ASP A 320 -1.54 4.17 16.98
C ASP A 320 -0.28 3.57 16.32
N VAL A 321 0.34 4.27 15.38
CA VAL A 321 1.64 3.89 14.80
C VAL A 321 2.73 3.89 15.87
N ARG A 322 2.76 4.92 16.74
CA ARG A 322 3.70 5.01 17.85
C ARG A 322 3.54 3.86 18.84
N ILE A 323 2.31 3.58 19.27
CA ILE A 323 1.99 2.47 20.17
C ILE A 323 2.38 1.14 19.55
N LEU A 324 2.09 0.93 18.25
CA LEU A 324 2.52 -0.28 17.54
C LEU A 324 4.05 -0.44 17.53
N ALA A 325 4.79 0.65 17.37
CA ALA A 325 6.26 0.67 17.39
C ALA A 325 6.89 0.48 18.79
N MET A 326 6.14 0.68 19.88
CA MET A 326 6.70 0.55 21.24
C MET A 326 7.10 -0.91 21.54
N PRO A 327 8.28 -1.16 22.12
CA PRO A 327 8.67 -2.49 22.55
C PRO A 327 7.87 -2.92 23.79
N LEU A 328 7.71 -4.23 23.98
CA LEU A 328 7.33 -4.79 25.27
C LEU A 328 8.60 -4.98 26.10
N VAL A 329 8.57 -4.51 27.35
CA VAL A 329 9.73 -4.55 28.25
C VAL A 329 9.44 -5.38 29.50
N ALA A 330 10.45 -6.03 30.03
CA ALA A 330 10.43 -6.65 31.35
C ALA A 330 10.55 -5.61 32.47
N LYS A 331 10.45 -6.05 33.73
CA LYS A 331 10.44 -5.18 34.92
C LYS A 331 11.71 -4.33 35.09
N ASP A 332 12.84 -4.80 34.59
CA ASP A 332 14.14 -4.12 34.59
C ASP A 332 14.36 -3.23 33.34
N ASN A 333 13.28 -2.92 32.62
CA ASN A 333 13.29 -2.24 31.32
C ASN A 333 14.05 -3.00 30.22
N LYS A 334 14.28 -4.33 30.34
CA LYS A 334 14.78 -5.17 29.24
C LYS A 334 13.75 -5.23 28.12
N PRO A 335 14.04 -4.75 26.89
CA PRO A 335 13.17 -5.04 25.76
C PRO A 335 13.06 -6.55 25.59
N VAL A 336 11.87 -7.08 25.43
CA VAL A 336 11.64 -8.52 25.21
C VAL A 336 11.17 -8.73 23.77
N LEU A 337 10.10 -8.01 23.40
CA LEU A 337 9.60 -7.93 22.04
C LEU A 337 9.75 -6.51 21.51
N LEU A 338 10.33 -6.35 20.33
CA LEU A 338 10.46 -5.10 19.61
C LEU A 338 9.68 -5.19 18.30
N PHE A 339 9.17 -4.07 17.80
CA PHE A 339 8.34 -4.05 16.59
C PHE A 339 8.95 -3.12 15.55
N ALA A 340 9.20 -3.68 14.37
CA ALA A 340 9.71 -2.98 13.20
C ALA A 340 8.88 -3.37 11.96
N GLY A 341 9.12 -2.68 10.85
CA GLY A 341 8.35 -2.83 9.62
C GLY A 341 7.58 -1.56 9.26
N GLU A 342 7.04 -1.53 8.04
CA GLU A 342 6.43 -0.33 7.45
C GLU A 342 5.35 0.31 8.33
N ALA A 343 4.55 -0.50 9.02
CA ALA A 343 3.45 -0.01 9.88
C ALA A 343 3.91 0.60 11.21
N THR A 344 5.22 0.69 11.44
CA THR A 344 5.80 1.18 12.71
C THR A 344 6.63 2.45 12.53
N ASP A 345 6.74 2.97 11.31
CA ASP A 345 7.45 4.23 11.04
C ASP A 345 6.44 5.36 10.90
N ILE A 346 6.50 6.34 11.82
CA ILE A 346 5.54 7.44 11.88
C ILE A 346 5.70 8.37 10.66
N ASP A 347 6.93 8.55 10.20
CA ASP A 347 7.25 9.49 9.13
C ASP A 347 7.02 8.83 7.77
N TYR A 348 7.31 7.54 7.63
CA TYR A 348 7.33 6.88 6.33
C TYR A 348 6.51 5.59 6.30
N LEU A 349 5.26 5.68 6.77
CA LEU A 349 4.27 4.61 6.70
C LEU A 349 4.12 4.05 5.28
N ALA A 350 3.75 2.78 5.11
CA ALA A 350 3.50 2.13 3.82
C ALA A 350 4.71 2.06 2.87
N SER A 351 5.93 2.29 3.35
CA SER A 351 7.11 2.42 2.49
C SER A 351 8.24 1.47 2.82
N THR A 352 9.06 1.13 1.81
CA THR A 352 10.26 0.32 2.00
C THR A 352 11.32 1.04 2.85
N HIS A 353 11.46 2.37 2.70
CA HIS A 353 12.43 3.13 3.49
C HIS A 353 11.97 3.30 4.94
N GLY A 354 10.67 3.43 5.23
CA GLY A 354 10.13 3.32 6.59
C GLY A 354 10.34 1.94 7.20
N SER A 355 10.19 0.87 6.41
CA SER A 355 10.57 -0.47 6.87
C SER A 355 12.07 -0.60 7.19
N LEU A 356 12.95 0.04 6.40
CA LEU A 356 14.39 0.07 6.67
C LEU A 356 14.70 0.88 7.94
N ASN A 357 14.14 2.08 8.06
CA ASN A 357 14.33 2.99 9.18
C ASN A 357 13.88 2.36 10.51
N SER A 358 12.70 1.73 10.52
CA SER A 358 12.21 1.00 11.69
C SER A 358 13.10 -0.19 12.07
N GLY A 359 13.65 -0.92 11.10
CA GLY A 359 14.64 -1.97 11.36
C GLY A 359 15.92 -1.43 12.02
N ILE A 360 16.46 -0.33 11.50
CA ILE A 360 17.62 0.36 12.09
C ILE A 360 17.30 0.87 13.50
N ARG A 361 16.10 1.43 13.70
CA ARG A 361 15.63 1.94 15.01
C ARG A 361 15.66 0.85 16.07
N GLU A 362 15.09 -0.32 15.80
CA GLU A 362 15.05 -1.41 16.79
C GLU A 362 16.41 -2.08 16.99
N ALA A 363 17.23 -2.21 15.95
CA ALA A 363 18.62 -2.66 16.09
C ALA A 363 19.43 -1.73 17.01
N ASN A 364 19.33 -0.41 16.81
CA ASN A 364 19.99 0.59 17.65
C ASN A 364 19.49 0.56 19.10
N ARG A 365 18.20 0.29 19.33
CA ARG A 365 17.63 0.15 20.68
C ARG A 365 18.33 -0.96 21.47
N LEU A 366 18.60 -2.10 20.82
CA LEU A 366 19.33 -3.21 21.44
C LEU A 366 20.81 -2.89 21.66
N LEU A 367 21.49 -2.30 20.67
CA LEU A 367 22.91 -1.93 20.77
C LEU A 367 23.17 -0.92 21.89
N MET A 368 22.35 0.14 21.98
CA MET A 368 22.49 1.15 23.04
C MET A 368 22.31 0.56 24.44
N ARG A 369 21.41 -0.42 24.61
CA ARG A 369 21.27 -1.14 25.89
C ARG A 369 22.55 -1.91 26.22
N GLN A 370 23.09 -2.69 25.28
CA GLN A 370 24.33 -3.44 25.50
C GLN A 370 25.49 -2.53 25.88
N MET A 371 25.61 -1.36 25.24
CA MET A 371 26.61 -0.35 25.59
C MET A 371 26.40 0.21 27.01
N ASN A 372 25.16 0.54 27.39
CA ASN A 372 24.85 1.05 28.72
C ASN A 372 25.10 0.02 29.82
N THR A 373 24.78 -1.26 29.57
CA THR A 373 25.11 -2.37 30.47
C THR A 373 26.63 -2.53 30.57
N PHE A 374 27.37 -2.46 29.47
CA PHE A 374 28.83 -2.53 29.52
C PHE A 374 29.43 -1.37 30.33
N ILE A 375 28.99 -0.12 30.10
CA ILE A 375 29.46 1.06 30.84
C ILE A 375 29.13 0.96 32.35
N SER A 376 27.96 0.43 32.72
CA SER A 376 27.61 0.27 34.14
C SER A 376 28.48 -0.77 34.86
N HIS A 377 28.98 -1.78 34.14
CA HIS A 377 29.89 -2.80 34.68
C HIS A 377 31.37 -2.35 34.67
N VAL A 378 31.71 -1.29 33.93
CA VAL A 378 33.09 -0.79 33.75
C VAL A 378 33.40 0.44 34.61
N LYS A 379 32.42 1.02 35.33
CA LYS A 379 32.72 2.04 36.35
C LYS A 379 33.50 1.41 37.53
N PRO A 380 34.76 1.82 37.79
CA PRO A 380 35.50 1.35 38.96
C PRO A 380 34.94 2.01 40.23
N CYS A 381 35.08 1.30 41.36
CA CYS A 381 34.84 1.81 42.72
C CYS A 381 35.56 3.12 43.02
#